data_AF-A0A4V3SW59-F1
#
_entry.id   AF-A0A4V3SW59-F1
#
_cell.length_a   1.000
_cell.length_b   1.000
_cell.length_c   1.000
_cell.angle_alpha   90.00
_cell.angle_beta   90.00
_cell.angle_gamma   90.00
#
_symmetry.space_group_name_H-M   'P 1'
#
loop_
_entity.id
_entity.type
_entity.pdbx_description
1 polymer ?
#
loop_
_entity_poly.entity_id
_entity_poly.type
_entity_poly.pdbx_seq_one_letter_code
_entity_poly.pdbx_strand_id
1 'polypeptide(L)'
;MSPSRATESNLVAHARRELIILEEDRDTIRGLCKVVQAFADMGHSGGSAPHAIAYLERLLRFQPLTDLTDDPAEWLDRHAEGRLNPVPLWQSTRNSEAFSTDGGKTYYLLSEQQAAGDIVTTPLHRSKEKPQLYAAEEEVADA
;
A
#
# COMPACT_ATOMS: atom_id res chain seq x y z
N MET A 1 -18.23 39.48 -13.78
CA MET A 1 -17.67 38.58 -12.75
C MET A 1 -16.35 38.05 -13.27
N SER A 2 -15.22 38.52 -12.71
CA SER A 2 -13.92 37.90 -12.97
C SER A 2 -13.82 36.62 -12.15
N PRO A 3 -13.31 35.50 -12.69
CA PRO A 3 -13.08 34.30 -11.91
C PRO A 3 -12.01 34.63 -10.86
N SER A 4 -12.35 34.42 -9.59
CA SER A 4 -11.38 34.44 -8.49
C SER A 4 -10.27 33.45 -8.83
N ARG A 5 -9.02 33.91 -8.93
CA ARG A 5 -7.86 33.00 -8.93
C ARG A 5 -7.89 32.30 -7.58
N ALA A 6 -8.26 31.02 -7.55
CA ALA A 6 -8.07 30.20 -6.37
C ALA A 6 -6.61 30.33 -5.94
N THR A 7 -6.38 30.86 -4.74
CA THR A 7 -5.05 30.97 -4.16
C THR A 7 -4.55 29.55 -3.94
N GLU A 8 -3.40 29.21 -4.52
CA GLU A 8 -2.74 27.91 -4.34
C GLU A 8 -2.53 27.62 -2.84
N SER A 9 -2.72 26.38 -2.41
CA SER A 9 -2.49 25.98 -1.01
C SER A 9 -1.02 26.18 -0.63
N ASN A 10 -0.77 26.62 0.61
CA ASN A 10 0.59 26.76 1.16
C ASN A 10 1.40 25.47 1.04
N LEU A 11 0.75 24.31 1.18
CA LEU A 11 1.40 23.01 1.06
C LEU A 11 1.87 22.74 -0.38
N VAL A 12 1.06 23.14 -1.37
CA VAL A 12 1.40 22.99 -2.79
C VAL A 12 2.51 23.96 -3.19
N ALA A 13 2.44 25.21 -2.71
CA ALA A 13 3.50 26.20 -2.92
C ALA A 13 4.84 25.72 -2.33
N HIS A 14 4.81 25.13 -1.12
CA HIS A 14 5.98 24.50 -0.51
C HIS A 14 6.53 23.35 -1.36
N ALA A 15 5.69 22.37 -1.71
CA ALA A 15 6.10 21.21 -2.51
C ALA A 15 6.70 21.61 -3.86
N ARG A 16 6.07 22.56 -4.56
CA ARG A 16 6.58 23.11 -5.82
C ARG A 16 7.98 23.70 -5.66
N ARG A 17 8.21 24.48 -4.59
CA ARG A 17 9.51 25.10 -4.33
C ARG A 17 10.58 24.04 -4.11
N GLU A 18 10.32 23.03 -3.28
CA GLU A 18 11.31 21.97 -3.01
C GLU A 18 11.64 21.17 -4.26
N LEU A 19 10.65 20.84 -5.09
CA LEU A 19 10.88 20.11 -6.35
C LEU A 19 11.64 20.94 -7.40
N ILE A 20 11.47 22.27 -7.41
CA ILE A 20 12.29 23.15 -8.24
C ILE A 20 13.74 23.18 -7.75
N ILE A 21 13.96 23.22 -6.42
CA ILE A 21 15.30 23.16 -5.83
C ILE A 21 16.00 21.82 -6.13
N LEU A 22 15.23 20.73 -6.20
CA LEU A 22 15.70 19.41 -6.64
C LEU A 22 16.04 19.35 -8.14
N GLU A 23 15.74 20.40 -8.91
CA GLU A 23 15.90 20.47 -10.38
C GLU A 23 15.06 19.41 -11.13
N GLU A 24 13.89 19.05 -10.57
CA GLU A 24 12.99 18.06 -11.16
C GLU A 24 12.31 18.60 -12.44
N ASP A 25 11.88 17.70 -13.33
CA ASP A 25 11.24 18.11 -14.58
C ASP A 25 9.84 18.74 -14.37
N ARG A 26 9.42 19.60 -15.30
CA ARG A 26 8.18 20.37 -15.20
C ARG A 26 6.92 19.52 -15.13
N ASP A 27 6.89 18.39 -15.83
CA ASP A 27 5.71 17.52 -15.87
C ASP A 27 5.61 16.69 -14.58
N THR A 28 6.73 16.21 -14.05
CA THR A 28 6.78 15.58 -12.71
C THR A 28 6.38 16.56 -11.61
N ILE A 29 6.91 17.79 -11.62
CA ILE A 29 6.49 18.85 -10.68
C ILE A 29 4.98 19.07 -10.76
N ARG A 30 4.42 19.19 -11.97
CA ARG A 30 2.97 19.37 -12.17
C ARG A 30 2.18 18.19 -11.60
N GLY A 31 2.63 16.96 -11.85
CA GLY A 31 1.99 15.74 -11.36
C GLY A 31 1.98 15.66 -9.84
N LEU A 32 3.14 15.81 -9.20
CA LEU A 32 3.28 15.76 -7.75
C LEU A 32 2.48 16.89 -7.06
N CYS A 33 2.50 18.10 -7.61
CA CYS A 33 1.67 19.20 -7.09
C CYS A 33 0.17 18.89 -7.13
N LYS A 34 -0.34 18.13 -8.11
CA LYS A 34 -1.75 17.70 -8.14
C LYS A 34 -2.07 16.72 -7.02
N VAL A 35 -1.17 15.78 -6.72
CA VAL A 35 -1.33 14.85 -5.60
C VAL A 35 -1.34 15.61 -4.26
N VAL A 36 -0.40 16.54 -4.09
CA VAL A 36 -0.34 17.40 -2.89
C VAL A 36 -1.58 18.29 -2.76
N GLN A 37 -2.10 18.82 -3.87
CA GLN A 37 -3.33 19.60 -3.85
C GLN A 37 -4.52 18.73 -3.43
N ALA A 38 -4.67 17.52 -3.99
CA ALA A 38 -5.72 16.59 -3.60
C ALA A 38 -5.65 16.25 -2.10
N PHE A 39 -4.46 16.04 -1.56
CA PHE A 39 -4.25 15.84 -0.12
C PHE A 39 -4.64 17.09 0.70
N ALA A 40 -4.29 18.30 0.24
CA ALA A 40 -4.67 19.54 0.91
C ALA A 40 -6.19 19.77 0.91
N ASP A 41 -6.87 19.40 -0.17
CA ASP A 41 -8.32 19.53 -0.34
C ASP A 41 -9.12 18.62 0.59
N MET A 42 -8.52 17.55 1.14
CA MET A 42 -9.15 16.67 2.13
C MET A 42 -9.46 17.38 3.47
N GLY A 43 -8.96 18.61 3.69
CA GLY A 43 -9.35 19.43 4.83
C GLY A 43 -8.96 18.84 6.19
N HIS A 44 -7.87 18.09 6.23
CA HIS A 44 -7.40 17.44 7.45
C HIS A 44 -7.20 18.42 8.61
N SER A 45 -7.75 18.08 9.77
CA SER A 45 -7.35 18.70 11.04
C SER A 45 -5.90 18.32 11.39
N GLY A 46 -5.23 19.10 12.24
CA GLY A 46 -3.84 18.84 12.64
C GLY A 46 -3.58 17.44 13.23
N GLY A 47 -4.61 16.72 13.71
CA GLY A 47 -4.48 15.33 14.19
C GLY A 47 -4.72 14.24 13.14
N SER A 48 -5.43 14.52 12.04
CA SER A 48 -5.77 13.52 11.02
C SER A 48 -4.77 13.45 9.86
N ALA A 49 -4.06 14.56 9.60
CA ALA A 49 -3.09 14.62 8.51
C ALA A 49 -1.98 13.55 8.60
N PRO A 50 -1.37 13.26 9.77
CA PRO A 50 -0.32 12.23 9.85
C PRO A 50 -0.81 10.82 9.49
N HIS A 51 -2.06 10.50 9.84
CA HIS A 51 -2.67 9.20 9.53
C HIS A 51 -2.88 9.03 8.02
N ALA A 52 -3.41 10.08 7.37
CA ALA A 52 -3.62 10.07 5.92
C ALA A 52 -2.29 9.99 5.14
N ILE A 53 -1.24 10.66 5.62
CA ILE A 53 0.11 10.54 5.05
C ILE A 53 0.62 9.09 5.14
N ALA A 54 0.49 8.46 6.32
CA ALA A 54 0.92 7.07 6.52
C ALA A 54 0.17 6.08 5.62
N TYR A 55 -1.12 6.31 5.38
CA TYR A 55 -1.90 5.49 4.44
C TYR A 55 -1.46 5.70 3.00
N LEU A 56 -1.29 6.96 2.57
CA LEU A 56 -0.86 7.26 1.20
C LEU A 56 0.52 6.68 0.90
N GLU A 57 1.47 6.77 1.84
CA GLU A 57 2.79 6.18 1.66
C GLU A 57 2.71 4.67 1.40
N ARG A 58 1.96 3.95 2.22
CA ARG A 58 1.77 2.49 2.06
C ARG A 58 1.07 2.17 0.74
N LEU A 59 -0.02 2.87 0.42
CA LEU A 59 -0.81 2.63 -0.80
C LEU A 59 -0.01 2.91 -2.08
N LEU A 60 0.76 4.00 -2.12
CA LEU A 60 1.62 4.34 -3.27
C LEU A 60 2.76 3.34 -3.46
N ARG A 61 3.13 2.59 -2.42
CA ARG A 61 4.10 1.49 -2.46
C ARG A 61 3.45 0.11 -2.69
N PHE A 62 2.14 0.05 -2.95
CA PHE A 62 1.38 -1.20 -3.03
C PHE A 62 1.51 -2.08 -1.77
N GLN A 63 1.63 -1.46 -0.61
CA GLN A 63 1.68 -2.16 0.68
C GLN A 63 0.28 -2.26 1.30
N PRO A 64 -0.05 -3.40 1.93
CA PRO A 64 -1.34 -3.58 2.57
C PRO A 64 -1.45 -2.63 3.77
N LEU A 65 -2.64 -2.16 4.12
CA LEU A 65 -2.89 -1.32 5.31
C LEU A 65 -3.13 -2.14 6.59
N THR A 66 -3.54 -3.39 6.43
CA THR A 66 -3.79 -4.37 7.48
C THR A 66 -2.92 -5.60 7.26
N ASP A 67 -2.88 -6.48 8.25
CA ASP A 67 -2.15 -7.75 8.15
C ASP A 67 -2.66 -8.59 6.95
N LEU A 68 -1.76 -9.39 6.39
CA LEU A 68 -2.12 -10.40 5.39
C LEU A 68 -2.93 -11.51 6.06
N THR A 69 -3.87 -12.08 5.33
CA THR A 69 -4.71 -13.17 5.84
C THR A 69 -4.36 -14.49 5.17
N ASP A 70 -4.83 -15.58 5.77
CA ASP A 70 -4.74 -16.93 5.19
C ASP A 70 -5.85 -17.22 4.16
N ASP A 71 -6.59 -16.18 3.71
CA ASP A 71 -7.57 -16.30 2.63
C ASP A 71 -6.86 -16.73 1.33
N PRO A 72 -7.18 -17.90 0.73
CA PRO A 72 -6.55 -18.34 -0.51
C PRO A 72 -6.67 -17.34 -1.66
N ALA A 73 -7.69 -16.47 -1.66
CA ALA A 73 -7.83 -15.40 -2.66
C ALA A 73 -6.74 -14.31 -2.57
N GLU A 74 -6.08 -14.16 -1.41
CA GLU A 74 -4.95 -13.24 -1.25
C GLU A 74 -3.63 -13.81 -1.81
N TRP A 75 -3.58 -15.10 -2.15
CA TRP A 75 -2.35 -15.82 -2.49
C TRP A 75 -2.42 -16.41 -3.90
N LEU A 76 -1.73 -15.76 -4.83
CA LEU A 76 -1.63 -16.25 -6.21
C LEU A 76 -0.65 -17.42 -6.29
N ASP A 77 -1.12 -18.57 -6.76
CA ASP A 77 -0.29 -19.76 -6.98
C ASP A 77 0.66 -19.55 -8.17
N ARG A 78 1.94 -19.34 -7.86
CA ARG A 78 3.01 -19.19 -8.86
C ARG A 78 3.60 -20.53 -9.28
N HIS A 79 3.37 -21.59 -8.50
CA HIS A 79 3.82 -22.94 -8.83
C HIS A 79 3.00 -23.54 -9.97
N ALA A 80 1.68 -23.30 -10.01
CA ALA A 80 0.81 -23.74 -11.10
C ALA A 80 1.14 -23.10 -12.46
N GLU A 81 1.68 -21.87 -12.46
CA GLU A 81 1.97 -21.08 -13.67
C GLU A 81 3.30 -21.44 -14.35
N GLY A 82 4.23 -22.09 -13.63
CA GLY A 82 5.57 -22.39 -14.15
C GLY A 82 6.06 -23.76 -13.70
N ARG A 83 6.29 -24.67 -14.67
CA ARG A 83 6.91 -26.00 -14.50
C ARG A 83 8.39 -25.96 -14.01
N LEU A 84 8.79 -24.93 -13.26
CA LEU A 84 10.19 -24.58 -12.97
C LEU A 84 10.51 -24.48 -11.48
N ASN A 85 9.54 -24.42 -10.57
CA ASN A 85 9.81 -24.45 -9.13
C ASN A 85 9.52 -25.85 -8.55
N PRO A 86 10.50 -26.52 -7.93
CA PRO A 86 10.30 -27.84 -7.32
C PRO A 86 9.50 -27.80 -6.01
N VAL A 87 9.18 -26.59 -5.52
CA VAL A 87 8.48 -26.36 -4.25
C VAL A 87 7.26 -25.48 -4.51
N PRO A 88 6.11 -25.77 -3.87
CA PRO A 88 4.94 -24.91 -3.91
C PRO A 88 5.30 -23.47 -3.51
N LEU A 89 4.83 -22.50 -4.28
CA LEU A 89 5.15 -21.08 -4.09
C LEU A 89 3.94 -20.23 -4.41
N TRP A 90 3.52 -19.42 -3.45
CA TRP A 90 2.47 -18.42 -3.61
C TRP A 90 3.02 -17.03 -3.36
N GLN A 91 2.50 -16.05 -4.09
CA GLN A 91 2.81 -14.64 -3.89
C GLN A 91 1.54 -13.90 -3.47
N SER A 92 1.63 -13.03 -2.46
CA SER A 92 0.47 -12.25 -2.05
C SER A 92 0.09 -11.23 -3.14
N THR A 93 -1.20 -11.11 -3.41
CA THR A 93 -1.77 -10.10 -4.31
C THR A 93 -1.86 -8.71 -3.65
N ARG A 94 -1.80 -8.65 -2.32
CA ARG A 94 -1.84 -7.43 -1.52
C ARG A 94 -0.46 -6.91 -1.15
N ASN A 95 0.57 -7.75 -1.22
CA ASN A 95 1.97 -7.39 -0.97
C ASN A 95 2.90 -8.20 -1.88
N SER A 96 3.49 -7.55 -2.89
CA SER A 96 4.37 -8.22 -3.85
C SER A 96 5.66 -8.79 -3.23
N GLU A 97 6.05 -8.33 -2.04
CA GLU A 97 7.22 -8.86 -1.32
C GLU A 97 6.93 -10.14 -0.53
N ALA A 98 5.66 -10.47 -0.29
CA ALA A 98 5.28 -11.59 0.56
C ALA A 98 5.14 -12.89 -0.25
N PHE A 99 5.92 -13.89 0.13
CA PHE A 99 5.92 -15.22 -0.47
C PHE A 99 5.63 -16.29 0.56
N SER A 100 4.89 -17.31 0.14
CA SER A 100 4.49 -18.44 0.98
C SER A 100 4.80 -19.76 0.29
N THR A 101 5.05 -20.79 1.08
CA THR A 101 5.24 -22.19 0.63
C THR A 101 4.17 -23.13 1.19
N ASP A 102 3.16 -22.61 1.89
CA ASP A 102 2.11 -23.38 2.57
C ASP A 102 0.68 -22.90 2.27
N GLY A 103 0.51 -22.19 1.14
CA GLY A 103 -0.78 -21.66 0.70
C GLY A 103 -1.22 -20.39 1.43
N GLY A 104 -0.28 -19.66 2.04
CA GLY A 104 -0.54 -18.37 2.65
C GLY A 104 -0.76 -18.38 4.16
N LYS A 105 -0.50 -19.50 4.85
CA LYS A 105 -0.60 -19.56 6.33
C LYS A 105 0.60 -18.89 6.97
N THR A 106 1.78 -19.10 6.38
CA THR A 106 3.01 -18.40 6.73
C THR A 106 3.64 -17.78 5.50
N TYR A 107 4.37 -16.69 5.71
CA TYR A 107 5.06 -16.00 4.64
C TYR A 107 6.35 -15.36 5.10
N TYR A 108 7.26 -15.15 4.16
CA TYR A 108 8.46 -14.35 4.35
C TYR A 108 8.41 -13.14 3.41
N LEU A 109 9.13 -12.08 3.77
CA LEU A 109 9.29 -10.91 2.91
C LEU A 109 10.63 -10.99 2.16
N LEU A 110 10.63 -10.68 0.86
CA LEU A 110 11.86 -10.66 0.06
C LEU A 110 12.92 -9.71 0.63
N SER A 111 12.50 -8.54 1.12
CA SER A 111 13.39 -7.55 1.73
C SER A 111 14.07 -8.08 3.00
N GLU A 112 13.34 -8.83 3.84
CA GLU A 112 13.89 -9.47 5.04
C GLU A 112 14.78 -10.66 4.70
N GLN A 113 14.44 -11.45 3.68
CA GLN A 113 15.29 -12.52 3.19
C GLN A 113 16.62 -11.99 2.67
N GLN A 114 16.59 -10.88 1.92
CA GLN A 114 17.80 -10.21 1.44
C GLN A 114 18.66 -9.69 2.59
N ALA A 115 18.04 -9.15 3.64
CA ALA A 115 18.75 -8.67 4.83
C ALA A 115 19.35 -9.82 5.67
N ALA A 116 18.64 -10.94 5.78
CA ALA A 116 19.09 -12.13 6.51
C ALA A 116 20.21 -12.87 5.77
N GLY A 117 20.20 -12.86 4.44
CA GLY A 117 21.21 -13.48 3.59
C GLY A 117 21.03 -15.00 3.39
N ASP A 118 20.14 -15.64 4.16
CA ASP A 118 19.77 -17.04 4.00
C ASP A 118 18.32 -17.30 4.46
N ILE A 119 17.73 -18.41 4.01
CA ILE A 119 16.33 -18.75 4.32
C ILE A 119 16.10 -19.24 5.76
N VAL A 120 17.16 -19.72 6.44
CA VAL A 120 17.07 -20.26 7.80
C VAL A 120 16.93 -19.12 8.82
N THR A 121 17.60 -18.00 8.57
CA THR A 121 17.59 -16.81 9.42
C THR A 121 16.56 -15.77 9.00
N THR A 122 15.90 -15.98 7.85
CA THR A 122 14.80 -15.12 7.39
C THR A 122 13.62 -15.18 8.35
N PRO A 123 13.12 -14.04 8.86
CA PRO A 123 11.90 -13.98 9.64
C PRO A 123 10.71 -14.62 8.91
N LEU A 124 9.98 -15.49 9.61
CA LEU A 124 8.75 -16.09 9.11
C LEU A 124 7.56 -15.48 9.85
N HIS A 125 6.66 -14.88 9.07
CA HIS A 125 5.42 -14.28 9.56
C HIS A 125 4.27 -15.27 9.48
N ARG A 126 3.26 -15.06 10.32
CA ARG A 126 2.01 -15.81 10.31
C ARG A 126 0.88 -14.90 9.85
N SER A 127 0.16 -15.33 8.83
CA SER A 127 -1.04 -14.65 8.36
C SER A 127 -2.13 -14.67 9.44
N LYS A 128 -2.95 -13.62 9.47
CA LYS A 128 -4.16 -13.64 10.29
C LYS A 128 -5.17 -14.61 9.70
N GLU A 129 -5.96 -15.22 10.57
CA GLU A 129 -7.15 -15.93 10.11
C GLU A 129 -8.06 -14.93 9.37
N LYS A 130 -8.57 -15.34 8.21
CA LYS A 130 -9.54 -14.56 7.44
C LYS A 130 -10.66 -14.09 8.38
N PRO A 131 -10.83 -12.77 8.57
CA PRO A 131 -11.94 -12.27 9.36
C PRO A 131 -13.26 -12.74 8.71
N GLN A 132 -14.14 -13.36 9.50
CA GLN A 132 -15.51 -13.68 9.05
C GLN A 132 -16.30 -12.38 8.91
N LEU A 133 -16.05 -11.64 7.84
CA LEU A 133 -16.64 -10.32 7.60
C LEU A 133 -18.03 -10.42 6.96
N TYR A 134 -18.93 -11.28 7.46
CA TYR A 134 -20.33 -11.32 7.03
C TYR A 134 -21.25 -11.89 8.12
N ALA A 135 -21.45 -11.15 9.22
CA ALA A 135 -22.60 -11.37 10.11
C ALA A 135 -23.38 -10.07 10.42
N ALA A 136 -22.98 -8.93 9.83
CA ALA A 136 -23.49 -7.61 10.22
C ALA A 136 -24.06 -6.77 9.05
N GLU A 137 -24.03 -7.25 7.81
CA GLU A 137 -24.59 -6.49 6.67
C GLU A 137 -26.05 -6.84 6.34
N GLU A 138 -26.64 -7.89 6.93
CA GLU A 138 -28.05 -8.25 6.69
C GLU A 138 -29.06 -7.53 7.61
N GLU A 139 -28.65 -6.91 8.72
CA GLU A 139 -29.58 -6.26 9.67
C GLU A 139 -29.84 -4.77 9.41
N VAL A 140 -29.11 -4.12 8.50
CA VAL A 140 -29.28 -2.67 8.23
C VAL A 140 -30.09 -2.38 6.95
N ALA A 141 -30.59 -3.43 6.29
CA ALA A 141 -31.44 -3.30 5.10
C ALA A 141 -32.95 -3.39 5.39
N ASP A 142 -33.37 -3.58 6.64
CA ASP A 142 -34.78 -3.77 7.02
C ASP A 142 -35.22 -2.91 8.23
N ALA A 143 -34.63 -1.73 8.41
CA ALA A 143 -35.00 -0.75 9.46
C ALA A 143 -35.33 0.63 8.89
#